data_AF-A0A251YCM9-F1
#
_entry.id   AF-A0A251YCM9-F1
#
_cell.length_a   1.000
_cell.length_b   1.000
_cell.length_c   1.000
_cell.angle_alpha   90.00
_cell.angle_beta   90.00
_cell.angle_gamma   90.00
#
_symmetry.space_group_name_H-M   'P 1'
#
loop_
_entity.id
_entity.type
_entity.pdbx_description
1 polymer ?
#
loop_
_entity_poly.entity_id
_entity_poly.type
_entity_poly.pdbx_seq_one_letter_code
_entity_poly.pdbx_strand_id
1 'polypeptide(L)'
;MYSSLFCVPCQATRRVLAEVQRLLPWLVVEELDVAAHPDRAEAERIRSTPTILVHAGDLQVLRAEGVPTAPQVLQAVARAMDASAATPGGGPGPVGPA
;
A
#
# COMPACT_ATOMS: atom_id res chain seq x y z
N MET A 1 -1.27 -3.53 -3.55
CA MET A 1 -0.18 -4.48 -3.87
C MET A 1 -0.04 -4.56 -5.38
N TYR A 2 1.19 -4.58 -5.87
CA TYR A 2 1.50 -4.92 -7.26
C TYR A 2 1.66 -6.43 -7.40
N SER A 3 1.00 -6.99 -8.41
CA SER A 3 0.96 -8.43 -8.69
C SER A 3 1.27 -8.72 -10.15
N SER A 4 1.41 -10.00 -10.47
CA SER A 4 1.54 -10.48 -11.83
C SER A 4 0.63 -11.70 -12.02
N LEU A 5 -0.05 -11.79 -13.17
CA LEU A 5 -0.77 -12.99 -13.59
C LEU A 5 0.20 -14.19 -13.58
N PHE A 6 -0.18 -15.28 -12.90
CA PHE A 6 0.64 -16.49 -12.70
C PHE A 6 1.78 -16.42 -11.65
N CYS A 7 1.83 -15.36 -10.84
CA CYS A 7 2.77 -15.26 -9.72
C CYS A 7 2.30 -16.05 -8.48
N VAL A 8 2.95 -17.18 -8.18
CA VAL A 8 2.66 -18.00 -6.97
C VAL A 8 2.85 -17.21 -5.66
N PRO A 9 3.96 -16.46 -5.46
CA PRO A 9 4.12 -15.62 -4.28
C PRO A 9 3.02 -14.56 -4.12
N CYS A 10 2.49 -14.06 -5.25
CA CYS A 10 1.38 -13.10 -5.24
C CYS A 10 0.08 -13.76 -4.73
N GLN A 11 -0.18 -15.04 -5.06
CA GLN A 11 -1.32 -15.77 -4.48
C GLN A 11 -1.18 -15.94 -2.96
N ALA A 12 0.02 -16.25 -2.47
CA ALA A 12 0.26 -16.33 -1.03
C ALA A 12 0.00 -14.97 -0.35
N THR A 13 0.44 -13.88 -0.97
CA THR A 13 0.20 -12.52 -0.47
C THR A 13 -1.30 -12.18 -0.42
N ARG A 14 -2.09 -12.54 -1.45
CA ARG A 14 -3.55 -12.35 -1.44
C ARG A 14 -4.22 -13.03 -0.25
N ARG A 15 -3.78 -14.25 0.11
CA ARG A 15 -4.33 -14.98 1.28
C ARG A 15 -4.02 -14.26 2.58
N VAL A 16 -2.79 -13.77 2.75
CA VAL A 16 -2.38 -12.99 3.92
C VAL A 16 -3.18 -11.68 4.02
N LEU A 17 -3.32 -10.94 2.93
CA LEU A 17 -4.10 -9.70 2.91
C LEU A 17 -5.60 -9.95 3.16
N ALA A 18 -6.14 -11.08 2.71
CA ALA A 18 -7.51 -11.47 3.03
C ALA A 18 -7.69 -11.79 4.52
N GLU A 19 -6.73 -12.46 5.17
CA GLU A 19 -6.75 -12.70 6.62
C GLU A 19 -6.74 -11.37 7.39
N VAL A 20 -5.86 -10.44 6.99
CA VAL A 20 -5.78 -9.12 7.62
C VAL A 20 -7.07 -8.32 7.44
N GLN A 21 -7.70 -8.36 6.26
CA GLN A 21 -8.99 -7.69 6.03
C GLN A 21 -10.13 -8.26 6.90
N ARG A 22 -10.05 -9.52 7.36
CA ARG A 22 -11.02 -10.05 8.34
C ARG A 22 -10.86 -9.41 9.72
N LEU A 23 -9.63 -9.03 10.08
CA LEU A 23 -9.32 -8.36 11.34
C LEU A 23 -9.55 -6.84 11.26
N LEU A 24 -9.30 -6.25 10.09
CA LEU A 24 -9.43 -4.83 9.80
C LEU A 24 -10.34 -4.62 8.58
N PRO A 25 -11.69 -4.69 8.74
CA PRO A 25 -12.61 -4.61 7.60
C PRO A 25 -12.59 -3.26 6.85
N TRP A 26 -12.06 -2.22 7.49
CA TRP A 26 -11.89 -0.88 6.90
C TRP A 26 -10.60 -0.75 6.06
N LEU A 27 -9.68 -1.72 6.13
CA LEU A 27 -8.42 -1.65 5.41
C LEU A 27 -8.65 -1.85 3.91
N VAL A 28 -8.43 -0.79 3.13
CA VAL A 28 -8.51 -0.85 1.68
C VAL A 28 -7.24 -1.50 1.13
N VAL A 29 -7.42 -2.56 0.34
CA VAL A 29 -6.35 -3.22 -0.39
C VAL A 29 -6.65 -3.15 -1.88
N GLU A 30 -5.95 -2.28 -2.60
CA GLU A 30 -5.97 -2.24 -4.07
C GLU A 30 -4.97 -3.28 -4.60
N GLU A 31 -5.39 -4.11 -5.55
CA GLU A 31 -4.48 -4.99 -6.30
C GLU A 31 -4.28 -4.48 -7.72
N LEU A 32 -3.02 -4.32 -8.13
CA LEU A 32 -2.63 -3.82 -9.45
C LEU A 32 -1.74 -4.84 -10.14
N ASP A 33 -2.26 -5.47 -11.20
CA ASP A 33 -1.43 -6.29 -12.07
C ASP A 33 -0.47 -5.40 -12.88
N VAL A 34 0.81 -5.74 -12.86
CA VAL A 34 1.87 -4.95 -13.52
C VAL A 34 1.77 -4.95 -15.04
N ALA A 35 1.18 -5.98 -15.66
CA ALA A 35 0.98 -6.03 -17.10
C ALA A 35 -0.26 -5.22 -17.53
N ALA A 36 -1.29 -5.16 -16.67
CA ALA A 36 -2.48 -4.33 -16.89
C ALA A 36 -2.24 -2.83 -16.59
N HIS A 37 -1.29 -2.50 -15.71
CA HIS A 37 -0.99 -1.12 -15.30
C HIS A 37 0.52 -0.79 -15.39
N PRO A 38 1.14 -0.89 -16.59
CA PRO A 38 2.58 -0.74 -16.75
C PRO A 38 3.07 0.65 -16.34
N ASP A 39 2.35 1.72 -16.70
CA ASP A 39 2.75 3.10 -16.37
C ASP A 39 2.77 3.36 -14.86
N ARG A 40 1.77 2.83 -14.12
CA ARG A 40 1.74 2.92 -12.65
C ARG A 40 2.88 2.11 -12.03
N ALA A 41 3.13 0.90 -12.53
CA ALA A 41 4.22 0.06 -12.05
C ALA A 41 5.60 0.71 -12.28
N GLU A 42 5.79 1.39 -13.41
CA GLU A 42 7.02 2.14 -13.71
C GLU A 42 7.17 3.37 -12.81
N ALA A 43 6.12 4.18 -12.66
CA ALA A 43 6.13 5.35 -11.78
C ALA A 43 6.46 4.96 -10.33
N GLU A 44 5.91 3.84 -9.86
CA GLU A 44 6.19 3.27 -8.55
C GLU A 44 7.49 2.44 -8.50
N ARG A 45 8.29 2.41 -9.57
CA ARG A 45 9.57 1.68 -9.64
C ARG A 45 9.46 0.23 -9.16
N ILE A 46 8.41 -0.47 -9.59
CA ILE A 46 8.18 -1.87 -9.23
C ILE A 46 9.14 -2.76 -10.02
N ARG A 47 10.05 -3.43 -9.30
CA ARG A 47 11.11 -4.29 -9.90
C ARG A 47 10.84 -5.78 -9.72
N SER A 48 9.98 -6.12 -8.76
CA SER A 48 9.65 -7.49 -8.41
C SER A 48 8.17 -7.56 -7.99
N THR A 49 7.57 -8.74 -8.15
CA THR A 49 6.22 -9.01 -7.64
C THR A 49 6.27 -10.21 -6.68
N PRO A 50 5.52 -10.19 -5.57
CA PRO A 50 4.66 -9.10 -5.11
C PRO A 50 5.46 -7.93 -4.52
N THR A 51 4.99 -6.71 -4.75
CA THR A 51 5.44 -5.51 -4.03
C THR A 51 4.24 -4.87 -3.35
N ILE A 52 4.35 -4.56 -2.06
CA ILE A 52 3.31 -3.90 -1.27
C ILE A 52 3.78 -2.49 -0.97
N LEU A 53 2.93 -1.53 -1.33
CA LEU A 53 3.04 -0.15 -0.93
C LEU A 53 1.95 0.13 0.09
N VAL A 54 2.29 0.82 1.17
CA VAL A 54 1.34 1.28 2.19
C VAL A 54 1.33 2.79 2.17
N HIS A 55 0.13 3.36 2.08
CA HIS A 55 -0.10 4.79 1.99
C HIS A 55 -0.90 5.29 3.20
N ALA A 56 -0.56 6.49 3.63
CA ALA A 56 -1.25 7.31 4.62
C ALA A 56 -1.73 8.58 3.92
N GLY A 57 -2.95 8.55 3.35
CA GLY A 57 -3.36 9.55 2.36
C GLY A 57 -2.47 9.47 1.12
N ASP A 58 -1.91 10.60 0.68
CA ASP A 58 -1.01 10.66 -0.48
C ASP A 58 0.43 10.26 -0.16
N LEU A 59 0.76 10.07 1.13
CA LEU A 59 2.11 9.73 1.56
C LEU A 59 2.34 8.22 1.53
N GLN A 60 3.30 7.76 0.72
CA GLN A 60 3.80 6.38 0.81
C GLN A 60 4.67 6.23 2.06
N VAL A 61 4.21 5.47 3.05
CA VAL A 61 4.90 5.31 4.35
C VAL A 61 5.74 4.04 4.44
N LEU A 62 5.43 3.03 3.63
CA LEU A 62 6.17 1.76 3.64
C LEU A 62 6.14 1.10 2.26
N ARG A 63 7.26 0.47 1.93
CA ARG A 63 7.41 -0.47 0.81
C ARG A 63 7.96 -1.79 1.33
N ALA A 64 7.37 -2.89 0.89
CA ALA A 64 7.86 -4.24 1.15
C ALA A 64 7.81 -5.07 -0.14
N GLU A 65 8.85 -5.88 -0.36
CA GLU A 65 8.91 -6.84 -1.46
C GLU A 65 8.79 -8.26 -0.92
N GLY A 66 8.17 -9.14 -1.70
CA GLY A 66 7.95 -10.54 -1.32
C GLY A 66 6.68 -10.76 -0.49
N VAL A 67 6.51 -11.99 -0.01
CA VAL A 67 5.30 -12.42 0.71
C VAL A 67 5.40 -12.00 2.18
N PRO A 68 4.53 -11.10 2.67
CA PRO A 68 4.52 -10.75 4.08
C PRO A 68 3.82 -11.82 4.92
N THR A 69 4.02 -11.77 6.23
CA THR A 69 3.14 -12.43 7.20
C THR A 69 2.02 -11.48 7.64
N ALA A 70 0.89 -12.02 8.14
CA ALA A 70 -0.20 -11.19 8.64
C ALA A 70 0.25 -10.21 9.76
N PRO A 71 1.10 -10.62 10.74
CA PRO A 71 1.66 -9.69 11.72
C PRO A 71 2.49 -8.54 11.11
N GLN A 72 3.24 -8.80 10.03
CA GLN A 72 4.01 -7.74 9.35
C GLN A 72 3.09 -6.71 8.70
N VAL A 73 2.00 -7.16 8.06
CA VAL A 73 1.00 -6.25 7.49
C VAL A 73 0.32 -5.42 8.59
N LEU A 74 -0.10 -6.05 9.69
CA LEU A 74 -0.71 -5.35 10.82
C LEU A 74 0.23 -4.30 11.42
N GLN A 75 1.52 -4.62 11.58
CA GLN A 75 2.52 -3.66 12.03
C GLN A 75 2.72 -2.50 11.05
N ALA A 76 2.69 -2.77 9.74
CA ALA A 76 2.80 -1.73 8.72
C ALA A 76 1.59 -0.78 8.76
N VAL A 77 0.38 -1.31 8.96
CA VAL A 77 -0.84 -0.51 9.14
C VAL A 77 -0.76 0.35 10.40
N ALA A 78 -0.31 -0.21 11.53
CA ALA A 78 -0.12 0.56 12.77
C ALA A 78 0.84 1.74 12.56
N ARG A 79 2.00 1.49 11.94
CA ARG A 79 2.98 2.55 11.61
C ARG A 79 2.40 3.62 10.67
N ALA A 80 1.55 3.23 9.72
CA ALA A 80 0.90 4.16 8.80
C ALA A 80 -0.09 5.10 9.52
N MET A 81 -0.85 4.57 10.48
CA MET A 81 -1.76 5.36 11.30
C MET A 81 -1.00 6.32 12.21
N ASP A 82 0.12 5.89 12.80
CA ASP A 82 0.98 6.74 13.62
C ASP A 82 1.61 7.87 12.80
N ALA A 83 2.10 7.57 11.59
CA ALA A 83 2.64 8.58 10.68
C ALA A 83 1.59 9.60 10.21
N SER A 84 0.34 9.15 10.01
CA SER A 84 -0.79 10.03 9.68
C SER A 84 -1.09 10.99 10.83
N ALA A 85 -1.08 10.49 12.07
CA ALA A 85 -1.29 11.31 13.27
C ALA A 85 -0.15 12.31 13.50
N ALA A 86 1.08 11.96 13.09
CA ALA A 86 2.27 12.78 13.24
C ALA A 86 2.38 13.93 12.21
N THR A 87 1.46 14.07 11.25
CA THR A 87 1.49 15.14 10.25
C THR A 87 0.54 16.29 10.63
N PRO A 88 1.00 17.35 11.33
CA PRO A 88 0.22 18.57 11.45
C PRO A 88 0.35 19.40 10.16
N GLY A 89 -0.75 19.52 9.42
CA GLY A 89 -0.98 20.62 8.46
C GLY A 89 -0.58 20.36 7.00
N GLY A 90 -1.57 20.09 6.17
CA GLY A 90 -1.46 20.10 4.70
C GLY A 90 -2.75 20.61 4.06
N GLY A 91 -3.25 21.76 4.50
CA GLY A 91 -4.34 22.47 3.82
C GLY A 91 -3.78 23.57 2.92
N PRO A 92 -4.34 23.82 1.73
CA PRO A 92 -3.97 24.98 0.94
C PRO A 92 -4.36 26.24 1.72
N GLY A 93 -3.37 27.06 2.10
CA GLY A 93 -3.61 28.33 2.79
C GLY A 93 -4.49 29.27 1.94
N PRO A 94 -5.31 30.13 2.55
CA PRO A 94 -6.22 30.99 1.81
C PRO A 94 -5.43 31.97 0.93
N VAL A 95 -5.74 31.99 -0.37
CA VAL A 95 -5.41 33.11 -1.27
C VAL A 95 -6.22 34.31 -0.80
N GLY A 96 -5.53 35.28 -0.18
CA GLY A 96 -6.10 36.57 0.18
C GLY A 96 -6.28 37.46 -1.06
N PRO A 97 -7.27 38.36 -1.09
CA PRO A 97 -7.50 39.23 -2.23
C PRO A 97 -6.48 40.39 -2.25
N ALA A 98 -6.05 40.74 -3.46
CA ALA A 98 -5.36 42.00 -3.79
C ALA A 98 -6.38 43.07 -4.20
#